data_AF-G3VPE0-F1
#
_entry.id   AF-G3VPE0-F1
#
_cell.length_a   1.000
_cell.length_b   1.000
_cell.length_c   1.000
_cell.angle_alpha   90.00
_cell.angle_beta   90.00
_cell.angle_gamma   90.00
#
_symmetry.space_group_name_H-M   'P 1'
#
loop_
_entity.id
_entity.type
_entity.pdbx_description
1 polymer ?
#
loop_
_entity_poly.entity_id
_entity_poly.type
_entity_poly.pdbx_seq_one_letter_code
_entity_poly.pdbx_strand_id
1 'polypeptide(L)'
;MRSILLFGFLIGYISCRETFVGHQVFEITPKNEEEVTNLRQLEREAHLQLDFWKSLTIPGKKVHVRVPFYSLQAVKVFLESHEIPYSIMIEDVQTLLDKENEEILFHRTREIKGNFNFGNYHNLEEIFQQMDHLVEQYPNLVSKLQIGHSFENRPMNVLKFSTGGKKPAIWLDAGIHAREWVTQATALWTANKIASDYGKDPSITSLLDAMDIFLLPVTNPDGYVFSWTKSTELPSL
;
A
#
# COMPACT_ATOMS: atom_id res chain seq x y z
N MET A 1 -54.28 -23.88 8.88
CA MET A 1 -52.91 -23.60 9.38
C MET A 1 -51.97 -23.65 8.19
N ARG A 2 -51.48 -22.50 7.72
CA ARG A 2 -50.56 -22.40 6.58
C ARG A 2 -49.15 -22.20 7.13
N SER A 3 -48.30 -23.21 6.99
CA SER A 3 -46.89 -23.12 7.36
C SER A 3 -46.12 -22.47 6.21
N ILE A 4 -45.46 -21.34 6.48
CA ILE A 4 -44.54 -20.68 5.54
C ILE A 4 -43.13 -21.17 5.90
N LEU A 5 -42.50 -21.91 4.99
CA LEU A 5 -41.08 -22.26 5.05
C LEU A 5 -40.26 -21.09 4.51
N LEU A 6 -39.56 -20.39 5.39
CA LEU A 6 -38.53 -19.42 5.04
C LEU A 6 -37.22 -20.18 4.78
N PHE A 7 -36.86 -20.35 3.50
CA PHE A 7 -35.50 -20.72 3.11
C PHE A 7 -34.63 -19.47 3.18
N GLY A 8 -33.81 -19.37 4.23
CA GLY A 8 -32.72 -18.40 4.28
C GLY A 8 -31.60 -18.84 3.34
N PHE A 9 -31.42 -18.14 2.22
CA PHE A 9 -30.22 -18.27 1.40
C PHE A 9 -29.08 -17.54 2.12
N LEU A 10 -28.17 -18.29 2.73
CA LEU A 10 -26.89 -17.78 3.17
C LEU A 10 -26.04 -17.59 1.90
N ILE A 11 -25.98 -16.36 1.38
CA ILE A 11 -25.02 -16.02 0.32
C ILE A 11 -23.67 -15.90 1.03
N GLY A 12 -22.90 -17.00 1.02
CA GLY A 12 -21.48 -16.92 1.35
C GLY A 12 -20.79 -16.06 0.30
N TYR A 13 -20.21 -14.94 0.73
CA TYR A 13 -19.23 -14.23 -0.09
C TYR A 13 -18.02 -15.15 -0.22
N ILE A 14 -17.90 -15.85 -1.34
CA ILE A 14 -16.65 -16.50 -1.73
C ILE A 14 -15.74 -15.37 -2.21
N SER A 15 -14.95 -14.78 -1.32
CA SER A 15 -13.82 -13.95 -1.73
C SER A 15 -12.79 -14.86 -2.37
N CYS A 16 -12.72 -14.84 -3.71
CA CYS A 16 -11.65 -15.50 -4.43
C CYS A 16 -10.34 -14.74 -4.14
N ARG A 17 -9.50 -15.32 -3.29
CA ARG A 17 -8.16 -14.83 -2.93
C ARG A 17 -7.27 -14.85 -4.17
N GLU A 18 -6.52 -13.78 -4.40
CA GLU A 18 -5.49 -13.79 -5.45
C GLU A 18 -4.24 -14.45 -4.88
N THR A 19 -3.73 -15.45 -5.59
CA THR A 19 -2.42 -16.03 -5.28
C THR A 19 -1.47 -15.71 -6.41
N PHE A 20 -0.20 -15.59 -6.08
CA PHE A 20 0.86 -15.25 -7.01
C PHE A 20 1.86 -16.40 -7.14
N VAL A 21 1.42 -17.63 -6.87
CA VAL A 21 2.27 -18.84 -6.90
C VAL A 21 2.93 -18.97 -8.26
N GLY A 22 4.26 -18.96 -8.28
CA GLY A 22 5.06 -19.07 -9.49
C GLY A 22 5.00 -17.83 -10.39
N HIS A 23 4.40 -16.72 -9.96
CA HIS A 23 4.51 -15.46 -10.67
C HIS A 23 5.95 -14.96 -10.55
N GLN A 24 6.54 -14.51 -11.65
CA GLN A 24 7.91 -13.99 -11.68
C GLN A 24 7.88 -12.48 -11.92
N VAL A 25 8.90 -11.77 -11.44
CA VAL A 25 9.13 -10.38 -11.85
C VAL A 25 10.37 -10.33 -12.72
N PHE A 26 10.19 -9.87 -13.96
CA PHE A 26 11.29 -9.69 -14.90
C PHE A 26 11.84 -8.27 -14.80
N GLU A 27 13.16 -8.16 -14.85
CA GLU A 27 13.88 -6.92 -15.12
C GLU A 27 14.33 -6.94 -16.58
N ILE A 28 13.90 -5.92 -17.33
CA ILE A 28 14.17 -5.76 -18.76
C ILE A 28 14.82 -4.40 -18.97
N THR A 29 15.88 -4.34 -19.78
CA THR A 29 16.53 -3.07 -20.15
C THR A 29 16.51 -2.92 -21.66
N PRO A 30 15.48 -2.26 -22.24
CA PRO A 30 15.39 -2.07 -23.68
C PRO A 30 16.53 -1.18 -24.17
N LYS A 31 17.20 -1.56 -25.25
CA LYS A 31 18.40 -0.86 -25.76
C LYS A 31 18.09 0.26 -26.76
N ASN A 32 16.93 0.18 -27.42
CA ASN A 32 16.54 1.10 -28.49
C ASN A 32 15.01 1.32 -28.49
N GLU A 33 14.53 2.24 -29.33
CA GLU A 33 13.11 2.61 -29.42
C GLU A 33 12.23 1.48 -29.98
N GLU A 34 12.80 0.57 -30.78
CA GLU A 34 12.07 -0.60 -31.30
C GLU A 34 11.73 -1.56 -30.15
N GLU A 35 12.69 -1.89 -29.30
CA GLU A 35 12.47 -2.71 -28.10
C GLU A 35 11.47 -2.06 -27.14
N VAL A 36 11.53 -0.73 -26.94
CA VAL A 36 10.53 0.01 -26.16
C VAL A 36 9.14 -0.13 -26.77
N THR A 37 9.03 -0.05 -28.10
CA THR A 37 7.76 -0.19 -28.82
C THR A 37 7.19 -1.60 -28.69
N ASN A 38 8.04 -2.62 -28.82
CA ASN A 38 7.65 -4.03 -28.65
C ASN A 38 7.15 -4.30 -27.22
N LEU A 39 7.82 -3.77 -26.20
CA LEU A 39 7.36 -3.91 -24.81
C LEU A 39 6.04 -3.16 -24.56
N ARG A 40 5.80 -2.01 -25.21
CA ARG A 40 4.51 -1.30 -25.13
C ARG A 40 3.39 -2.07 -25.80
N GLN A 41 3.67 -2.81 -26.87
CA GLN A 41 2.71 -3.71 -27.48
C GLN A 41 2.37 -4.84 -26.51
N LEU A 42 3.39 -5.46 -25.90
CA LEU A 42 3.22 -6.52 -24.91
C LEU A 42 2.38 -6.04 -23.70
N GLU A 43 2.59 -4.82 -23.23
CA GLU A 43 1.80 -4.20 -22.15
C GLU A 43 0.31 -4.09 -22.49
N ARG A 44 -0.04 -3.94 -23.76
CA ARG A 44 -1.44 -3.83 -24.22
C ARG A 44 -2.14 -5.18 -24.39
N GLU A 45 -1.40 -6.28 -24.32
CA GLU A 45 -1.96 -7.63 -24.42
C GLU A 45 -2.68 -8.02 -23.13
N ALA A 46 -3.92 -7.54 -22.98
CA ALA A 46 -4.72 -7.70 -21.78
C ALA A 46 -4.91 -9.17 -21.34
N HIS A 47 -4.88 -10.10 -22.30
CA HIS A 47 -5.00 -11.54 -22.03
C HIS A 47 -3.79 -12.11 -21.26
N LEU A 48 -2.63 -11.45 -21.30
CA LEU A 48 -1.43 -11.86 -20.55
C LEU A 48 -1.46 -11.40 -19.10
N GLN A 49 -2.33 -10.45 -18.76
CA GLN A 49 -2.49 -9.87 -17.41
C GLN A 49 -1.16 -9.45 -16.75
N LEU A 50 -0.31 -8.79 -17.54
CA LEU A 50 0.97 -8.27 -17.06
C LEU A 50 0.76 -7.09 -16.12
N ASP A 51 1.60 -7.00 -15.11
CA ASP A 51 1.56 -5.92 -14.11
C ASP A 51 2.92 -5.22 -14.06
N PHE A 52 2.99 -4.03 -14.66
CA PHE A 52 4.20 -3.24 -14.71
C PHE A 52 4.39 -2.50 -13.39
N TRP A 53 5.42 -2.92 -12.64
CA TRP A 53 5.83 -2.28 -11.40
C TRP A 53 6.67 -1.02 -11.67
N LYS A 54 7.40 -1.04 -12.79
CA LYS A 54 8.14 0.11 -13.30
C LYS A 54 7.91 0.21 -14.80
N SER A 55 7.15 1.24 -15.19
CA SER A 55 6.66 1.43 -16.56
C SER A 55 7.75 1.82 -17.56
N LEU A 56 7.41 1.61 -18.83
CA LEU A 56 8.23 1.91 -20.00
C LEU A 56 8.42 3.42 -20.18
N THR A 57 9.66 3.88 -20.17
CA THR A 57 9.99 5.30 -20.35
C THR A 57 10.79 5.51 -21.64
N ILE A 58 12.07 5.15 -21.63
CA ILE A 58 13.03 5.38 -22.72
C ILE A 58 14.08 4.26 -22.76
N PRO A 59 14.84 4.12 -23.87
CA PRO A 59 15.95 3.19 -23.97
C PRO A 59 16.97 3.35 -22.83
N GLY A 60 17.57 2.24 -22.41
CA GLY A 60 18.54 2.16 -21.32
C GLY A 60 17.94 2.26 -19.91
N LYS A 61 16.62 2.45 -19.77
CA LYS A 61 15.95 2.47 -18.45
C LYS A 61 15.31 1.11 -18.17
N LYS A 62 15.61 0.59 -16.98
CA LYS A 62 15.05 -0.66 -16.46
C LYS A 62 13.52 -0.58 -16.37
N VAL A 63 12.88 -1.66 -16.80
CA VAL A 63 11.45 -1.95 -16.74
C VAL A 63 11.30 -3.16 -15.83
N HIS A 64 10.31 -3.11 -14.94
CA HIS A 64 9.98 -4.22 -14.04
C HIS A 64 8.54 -4.65 -14.28
N VAL A 65 8.35 -5.92 -14.62
CA VAL A 65 7.02 -6.47 -14.93
C VAL A 65 6.81 -7.78 -14.19
N ARG A 66 5.72 -7.86 -13.42
CA ARG A 66 5.23 -9.11 -12.87
C ARG A 66 4.48 -9.86 -13.96
N VAL A 67 4.92 -11.08 -14.23
CA VAL A 67 4.35 -11.98 -15.22
C VAL A 67 3.62 -13.11 -14.49
N PRO A 68 2.30 -13.27 -14.68
CA PRO A 68 1.56 -14.41 -14.14
C PRO A 68 2.13 -15.75 -14.58
N PHE A 69 2.02 -16.77 -13.74
CA PHE A 69 2.58 -18.11 -14.00
C PHE A 69 2.13 -18.66 -15.36
N TYR A 70 0.84 -18.55 -15.68
CA TYR A 70 0.25 -19.03 -16.93
C TYR A 70 0.70 -18.24 -18.17
N SER A 71 1.22 -17.02 -18.00
CA SER A 71 1.72 -16.17 -19.09
C SER A 71 3.23 -16.26 -19.29
N LEU A 72 3.97 -16.93 -18.38
CA LEU A 72 5.43 -16.95 -18.40
C LEU A 72 6.00 -17.43 -19.73
N GLN A 73 5.52 -18.56 -20.23
CA GLN A 73 6.06 -19.13 -21.47
C GLN A 73 5.83 -18.19 -22.66
N ALA A 74 4.64 -17.60 -22.77
CA ALA A 74 4.30 -16.67 -23.84
C ALA A 74 5.20 -15.43 -23.81
N VAL A 75 5.42 -14.86 -22.62
CA VAL A 75 6.27 -13.67 -22.45
C VAL A 75 7.75 -13.99 -22.72
N LYS A 76 8.27 -15.13 -22.24
CA LYS A 76 9.66 -15.53 -22.48
C LYS A 76 9.92 -15.71 -23.97
N VAL A 77 9.04 -16.43 -24.68
CA VAL A 77 9.12 -16.61 -26.14
C VAL A 77 9.05 -15.27 -26.86
N PHE A 78 8.17 -14.36 -26.44
CA PHE A 78 8.07 -13.02 -27.02
C PHE A 78 9.38 -12.23 -26.87
N LEU A 79 9.97 -12.22 -25.67
CA LEU A 79 11.21 -11.48 -25.42
C LEU A 79 12.37 -12.10 -26.22
N GLU A 80 12.46 -13.43 -26.26
CA GLU A 80 13.49 -14.16 -26.99
C GLU A 80 13.38 -13.97 -28.51
N SER A 81 12.16 -13.97 -29.07
CA SER A 81 11.93 -13.78 -30.51
C SER A 81 12.26 -12.37 -31.00
N HIS A 82 12.23 -11.38 -30.10
CA HIS A 82 12.61 -10.00 -30.39
C HIS A 82 14.03 -9.67 -29.88
N GLU A 83 14.79 -10.68 -29.46
CA GLU A 83 16.16 -10.54 -28.95
C GLU A 83 16.28 -9.55 -27.76
N ILE A 84 15.20 -9.39 -26.98
CA ILE A 84 15.13 -8.49 -25.83
C ILE A 84 15.67 -9.25 -24.60
N PRO A 85 16.84 -8.86 -24.06
CA PRO A 85 17.39 -9.52 -22.88
C PRO A 85 16.57 -9.19 -21.63
N TYR A 86 16.37 -10.20 -20.79
CA TYR A 86 15.70 -10.07 -19.50
C TYR A 86 16.41 -10.90 -18.43
N SER A 87 16.23 -10.53 -17.17
CA SER A 87 16.62 -11.33 -16.02
C SER A 87 15.45 -11.50 -15.07
N ILE A 88 15.38 -12.65 -14.39
CA ILE A 88 14.38 -12.89 -13.35
C ILE A 88 14.86 -12.19 -12.08
N MET A 89 14.16 -11.13 -11.67
CA MET A 89 14.46 -10.35 -10.46
C MET A 89 13.83 -10.99 -9.21
N ILE A 90 12.62 -11.53 -9.36
CA ILE A 90 11.90 -12.28 -8.31
C ILE A 90 11.42 -13.58 -8.94
N GLU A 91 11.84 -14.71 -8.36
CA GLU A 91 11.55 -16.05 -8.88
C GLU A 91 10.13 -16.51 -8.57
N ASP A 92 9.62 -16.18 -7.39
CA ASP A 92 8.23 -16.46 -6.96
C ASP A 92 7.74 -15.35 -6.04
N VAL A 93 6.79 -14.55 -6.53
CA VAL A 93 6.16 -13.46 -5.76
C VAL A 93 5.42 -13.99 -4.54
N GLN A 94 4.85 -15.19 -4.58
CA GLN A 94 4.10 -15.74 -3.45
C GLN A 94 5.00 -15.97 -2.23
N THR A 95 6.26 -16.38 -2.44
CA THR A 95 7.20 -16.61 -1.33
C THR A 95 7.46 -15.33 -0.53
N LEU A 96 7.52 -14.17 -1.20
CA LEU A 96 7.68 -12.88 -0.53
C LEU A 96 6.42 -12.48 0.25
N LEU A 97 5.25 -12.71 -0.35
CA LEU A 97 3.96 -12.41 0.28
C LEU A 97 3.69 -13.31 1.49
N ASP A 98 4.07 -14.59 1.43
CA ASP A 98 3.94 -15.52 2.55
C ASP A 98 4.81 -15.09 3.73
N LYS A 99 6.05 -14.67 3.45
CA LYS A 99 6.95 -14.14 4.47
C LYS A 99 6.42 -12.84 5.09
N GLU A 100 5.93 -11.91 4.28
CA GLU A 100 5.30 -10.67 4.77
C GLU A 100 4.12 -10.98 5.71
N ASN A 101 3.24 -11.89 5.31
CA ASN A 101 2.10 -12.32 6.13
C ASN A 101 2.52 -12.96 7.46
N GLU A 102 3.54 -13.82 7.44
CA GLU A 102 4.08 -14.44 8.65
C GLU A 102 4.63 -13.39 9.63
N GLU A 103 5.41 -12.43 9.12
CA GLU A 103 5.97 -11.34 9.92
C GLU A 103 4.87 -10.46 10.52
N ILE A 104 3.87 -10.07 9.73
CA ILE A 104 2.72 -9.27 10.20
C ILE A 104 1.98 -9.99 11.34
N LEU A 105 1.65 -11.27 11.16
CA LEU A 105 0.94 -12.06 12.17
C LEU A 105 1.74 -12.22 13.47
N PHE A 106 3.04 -12.47 13.33
CA PHE A 106 3.95 -12.60 14.46
C PHE A 106 4.01 -11.32 15.29
N HIS A 107 4.11 -10.16 14.62
CA HIS A 107 4.18 -8.86 15.28
C HIS A 107 2.84 -8.44 15.89
N ARG A 108 1.71 -8.63 15.19
CA ARG A 108 0.37 -8.32 15.71
C ARG A 108 0.08 -9.05 17.02
N THR A 109 0.46 -10.32 17.11
CA THR A 109 0.28 -11.12 18.34
C THR A 109 1.03 -10.52 19.55
N ARG A 110 2.16 -9.85 19.31
CA ARG A 110 2.96 -9.19 20.35
C ARG A 110 2.43 -7.82 20.72
N GLU A 111 1.86 -7.08 19.76
CA GLU A 111 1.24 -5.77 19.97
C GLU A 111 0.00 -5.86 20.87
N ILE A 112 -0.77 -6.95 20.81
CA ILE A 112 -1.90 -7.20 21.74
C ILE A 112 -1.47 -7.08 23.21
N LYS A 113 -0.19 -7.31 23.51
CA LYS A 113 0.38 -7.27 24.87
C LYS A 113 1.35 -6.09 25.08
N GLY A 114 1.51 -5.21 24.10
CA GLY A 114 2.59 -4.22 24.07
C GLY A 114 2.20 -2.90 23.39
N ASN A 115 3.22 -2.13 23.03
CA ASN A 115 3.04 -0.87 22.31
C ASN A 115 2.91 -1.10 20.80
N PHE A 116 2.32 -0.14 20.10
CA PHE A 116 2.30 -0.10 18.64
C PHE A 116 3.73 -0.20 18.06
N ASN A 117 3.95 -1.11 17.11
CA ASN A 117 5.24 -1.38 16.49
C ASN A 117 5.32 -0.74 15.11
N PHE A 118 5.86 0.49 15.02
CA PHE A 118 6.07 1.19 13.75
C PHE A 118 6.98 0.47 12.73
N GLY A 119 7.64 -0.62 13.11
CA GLY A 119 8.44 -1.46 12.21
C GLY A 119 7.65 -2.58 11.52
N ASN A 120 6.32 -2.61 11.66
CA ASN A 120 5.42 -3.59 11.03
C ASN A 120 4.43 -2.90 10.06
N TYR A 121 3.77 -3.69 9.21
CA TYR A 121 2.61 -3.23 8.44
C TYR A 121 1.31 -3.45 9.21
N HIS A 122 0.37 -2.52 9.06
CA HIS A 122 -0.89 -2.49 9.81
C HIS A 122 -2.08 -2.30 8.88
N ASN A 123 -3.19 -2.94 9.21
CA ASN A 123 -4.42 -2.74 8.45
C ASN A 123 -5.00 -1.32 8.67
N LEU A 124 -6.01 -0.94 7.89
CA LEU A 124 -6.58 0.41 7.96
C LEU A 124 -7.12 0.77 9.35
N GLU A 125 -7.72 -0.19 10.05
CA GLU A 125 -8.29 0.03 11.38
C GLU A 125 -7.20 0.29 12.42
N GLU A 126 -6.14 -0.51 12.41
CA GLU A 126 -4.97 -0.33 13.28
C GLU A 126 -4.29 1.02 13.05
N ILE A 127 -4.18 1.47 11.79
CA ILE A 127 -3.67 2.81 11.46
C ILE A 127 -4.59 3.89 12.06
N PHE A 128 -5.91 3.77 11.91
CA PHE A 128 -6.85 4.74 12.47
C PHE A 128 -6.82 4.78 13.99
N GLN A 129 -6.74 3.63 14.65
CA GLN A 129 -6.59 3.54 16.10
C GLN A 129 -5.29 4.21 16.56
N GLN A 130 -4.18 4.02 15.85
CA GLN A 130 -2.91 4.68 16.19
C GLN A 130 -2.95 6.19 15.95
N MET A 131 -3.69 6.66 14.94
CA MET A 131 -3.94 8.10 14.74
C MET A 131 -4.72 8.70 15.92
N ASP A 132 -5.74 7.99 16.41
CA ASP A 132 -6.49 8.41 17.60
C ASP A 132 -5.61 8.44 18.85
N HIS A 133 -4.79 7.42 19.03
CA HIS A 133 -3.83 7.37 20.14
C HIS A 133 -2.84 8.55 20.12
N LEU A 134 -2.34 8.95 18.94
CA LEU A 134 -1.46 10.11 18.81
C LEU A 134 -2.16 11.42 19.20
N VAL A 135 -3.44 11.58 18.86
CA VAL A 135 -4.24 12.75 19.28
C VAL A 135 -4.43 12.78 20.79
N GLU A 136 -4.74 11.63 21.40
CA GLU A 136 -4.90 11.50 22.85
C GLU A 136 -3.61 11.77 23.62
N GLN A 137 -2.47 11.31 23.09
CA GLN A 137 -1.16 11.51 23.71
C GLN A 137 -0.66 12.97 23.61
N TYR A 138 -0.98 13.67 22.52
CA TYR A 138 -0.48 15.01 22.24
C TYR A 138 -1.61 16.00 21.91
N PRO A 139 -2.60 16.21 22.81
CA PRO A 139 -3.85 16.90 22.50
C PRO A 139 -3.68 18.41 22.21
N ASN A 140 -2.58 19.00 22.66
CA ASN A 140 -2.27 20.42 22.41
C ASN A 140 -1.50 20.65 21.10
N LEU A 141 -1.11 19.59 20.41
CA LEU A 141 -0.27 19.65 19.21
C LEU A 141 -0.92 18.95 18.02
N VAL A 142 -1.56 17.80 18.25
CA VAL A 142 -2.08 16.92 17.21
C VAL A 142 -3.61 16.89 17.28
N SER A 143 -4.25 17.02 16.13
CA SER A 143 -5.70 16.85 15.98
C SER A 143 -6.00 16.01 14.73
N LYS A 144 -7.12 15.27 14.76
CA LYS A 144 -7.60 14.48 13.60
C LYS A 144 -8.73 15.23 12.90
N LEU A 145 -8.60 15.41 11.59
CA LEU A 145 -9.59 16.08 10.74
C LEU A 145 -10.09 15.10 9.70
N GLN A 146 -11.40 14.94 9.58
CA GLN A 146 -12.00 14.21 8.47
C GLN A 146 -12.24 15.19 7.31
N ILE A 147 -11.57 14.96 6.17
CA ILE A 147 -11.63 15.86 5.01
C ILE A 147 -12.61 15.40 3.92
N GLY A 148 -13.19 14.21 4.09
CA GLY A 148 -14.11 13.64 3.12
C GLY A 148 -14.34 12.16 3.35
N HIS A 149 -14.85 11.50 2.31
CA HIS A 149 -15.04 10.06 2.26
C HIS A 149 -14.47 9.51 0.95
N SER A 150 -14.02 8.26 0.99
CA SER A 150 -13.62 7.50 -0.19
C SER A 150 -14.84 7.04 -1.02
N PHE A 151 -14.59 6.29 -2.10
CA PHE A 151 -15.66 5.77 -2.95
C PHE A 151 -16.55 4.77 -2.20
N GLU A 152 -15.95 3.88 -1.42
CA GLU A 152 -16.68 2.94 -0.54
C GLU A 152 -17.06 3.56 0.81
N ASN A 153 -17.10 4.89 0.89
CA ASN A 153 -17.57 5.67 2.04
C ASN A 153 -16.74 5.50 3.33
N ARG A 154 -15.43 5.26 3.22
CA ARG A 154 -14.51 5.27 4.37
C ARG A 154 -14.03 6.70 4.66
N PRO A 155 -13.85 7.09 5.93
CA PRO A 155 -13.43 8.44 6.28
C PRO A 155 -11.99 8.71 5.79
N MET A 156 -11.76 9.88 5.20
CA MET A 156 -10.42 10.37 4.88
C MET A 156 -9.90 11.22 6.05
N ASN A 157 -9.08 10.61 6.89
CA ASN A 157 -8.59 11.20 8.12
C ASN A 157 -7.18 11.79 7.95
N VAL A 158 -7.01 13.06 8.30
CA VAL A 158 -5.75 13.81 8.28
C VAL A 158 -5.33 14.11 9.72
N LEU A 159 -4.05 13.92 10.04
CA LEU A 159 -3.46 14.46 11.25
C LEU A 159 -2.96 15.89 10.99
N LYS A 160 -3.43 16.84 11.79
CA LYS A 160 -2.94 18.21 11.82
C LYS A 160 -2.02 18.39 13.02
N PHE A 161 -0.80 18.84 12.78
CA PHE A 161 0.18 19.26 13.78
C PHE A 161 0.26 20.78 13.80
N SER A 162 -0.02 21.41 14.94
CA SER A 162 -0.09 22.87 15.05
C SER A 162 0.13 23.35 16.47
N THR A 163 0.84 24.47 16.61
CA THR A 163 0.97 25.19 17.89
C THR A 163 -0.02 26.36 18.01
N GLY A 164 -1.03 26.40 17.12
CA GLY A 164 -2.10 27.39 17.11
C GLY A 164 -1.87 28.55 16.13
N GLY A 165 -2.87 29.43 16.04
CA GLY A 165 -2.88 30.56 15.10
C GLY A 165 -3.25 30.17 13.67
N LYS A 166 -3.23 31.15 12.76
CA LYS A 166 -3.45 30.95 11.31
C LYS A 166 -2.10 31.02 10.60
N LYS A 167 -1.55 29.85 10.28
CA LYS A 167 -0.20 29.70 9.73
C LYS A 167 -0.22 29.22 8.27
N PRO A 168 0.84 29.46 7.49
CA PRO A 168 1.08 28.67 6.28
C PRO A 168 1.24 27.19 6.64
N ALA A 169 1.00 26.30 5.67
CA ALA A 169 0.93 24.87 5.94
C ALA A 169 1.75 24.04 4.95
N ILE A 170 2.25 22.91 5.44
CA ILE A 170 2.83 21.83 4.63
C ILE A 170 1.79 20.71 4.54
N TRP A 171 1.56 20.20 3.33
CA TRP A 171 0.77 19.01 3.10
C TRP A 171 1.67 17.82 2.79
N LEU A 172 1.45 16.72 3.49
CA LEU A 172 2.09 15.44 3.29
C LEU A 172 0.99 14.38 3.13
N ASP A 173 1.15 13.49 2.17
CA ASP A 173 0.26 12.36 2.01
C ASP A 173 1.01 11.10 1.58
N ALA A 174 0.40 9.95 1.82
CA ALA A 174 0.99 8.65 1.56
C ALA A 174 -0.07 7.64 1.09
N GLY A 175 0.36 6.59 0.39
CA GLY A 175 -0.53 5.50 0.03
C GLY A 175 -1.61 5.89 -0.97
N ILE A 176 -1.33 6.80 -1.91
CA ILE A 176 -2.24 7.07 -3.04
C ILE A 176 -2.37 5.83 -3.94
N HIS A 177 -1.27 5.10 -4.12
CA HIS A 177 -1.29 3.74 -4.65
C HIS A 177 -1.30 2.73 -3.51
N ALA A 178 -2.35 1.92 -3.50
CA ALA A 178 -2.63 1.00 -2.40
C ALA A 178 -1.49 0.04 -2.05
N ARG A 179 -0.78 -0.48 -3.05
CA ARG A 179 0.26 -1.51 -2.90
C ARG A 179 1.59 -1.00 -2.35
N GLU A 180 1.78 0.31 -2.24
CA GLU A 180 3.04 0.92 -1.82
C GLU A 180 3.12 1.01 -0.28
N TRP A 181 2.91 -0.13 0.41
CA TRP A 181 2.66 -0.23 1.87
C TRP A 181 3.69 0.48 2.76
N VAL A 182 4.93 0.55 2.30
CA VAL A 182 6.00 1.28 2.99
C VAL A 182 5.67 2.76 3.19
N THR A 183 4.88 3.37 2.31
CA THR A 183 4.51 4.79 2.39
C THR A 183 3.55 5.05 3.55
N GLN A 184 2.51 4.23 3.73
CA GLN A 184 1.57 4.34 4.84
C GLN A 184 2.28 4.10 6.19
N ALA A 185 3.13 3.07 6.27
CA ALA A 185 3.93 2.79 7.47
C ALA A 185 4.87 3.95 7.81
N THR A 186 5.56 4.50 6.81
CA THR A 186 6.46 5.66 6.97
C THR A 186 5.70 6.90 7.40
N ALA A 187 4.51 7.15 6.86
CA ALA A 187 3.67 8.28 7.27
C ALA A 187 3.29 8.18 8.75
N LEU A 188 2.87 6.99 9.22
CA LEU A 188 2.50 6.81 10.62
C LEU A 188 3.71 6.94 11.57
N TRP A 189 4.88 6.43 11.16
CA TRP A 189 6.14 6.69 11.89
C TRP A 189 6.48 8.17 11.92
N THR A 190 6.32 8.88 10.80
CA THR A 190 6.57 10.33 10.68
C THR A 190 5.64 11.12 11.60
N ALA A 191 4.36 10.74 11.68
CA ALA A 191 3.40 11.34 12.60
C ALA A 191 3.87 11.26 14.05
N ASN A 192 4.29 10.07 14.49
CA ASN A 192 4.85 9.87 15.82
C ASN A 192 6.17 10.63 16.02
N LYS A 193 7.03 10.69 15.00
CA LYS A 193 8.30 11.41 15.06
C LYS A 193 8.10 12.92 15.25
N ILE A 194 7.20 13.53 14.47
CA ILE A 194 6.86 14.96 14.59
C ILE A 194 6.36 15.25 16.01
N ALA A 195 5.40 14.46 16.51
CA ALA A 195 4.81 14.69 17.83
C ALA A 195 5.81 14.50 18.97
N SER A 196 6.62 13.43 18.92
CA SER A 196 7.54 13.08 20.00
C SER A 196 8.79 13.95 20.06
N ASP A 197 9.20 14.57 18.96
CA ASP A 197 10.37 15.45 18.88
C ASP A 197 10.04 16.93 19.09
N TYR A 198 8.78 17.36 18.92
CA TYR A 198 8.40 18.75 19.17
C TYR A 198 8.71 19.16 20.62
N GLY A 199 9.40 20.30 20.79
CA GLY A 199 9.92 20.77 22.07
C GLY A 199 11.24 20.11 22.51
N LYS A 200 11.79 19.17 21.73
CA LYS A 200 13.09 18.51 21.97
C LYS A 200 14.09 18.79 20.85
N ASP A 201 13.70 18.53 19.61
CA ASP A 201 14.51 18.84 18.44
C ASP A 201 14.26 20.29 17.99
N PRO A 202 15.30 21.15 17.94
CA PRO A 202 15.13 22.56 17.58
C PRO A 202 14.58 22.77 16.17
N SER A 203 14.90 21.88 15.22
CA SER A 203 14.49 22.04 13.82
C SER A 203 12.99 21.86 13.66
N ILE A 204 12.43 20.72 14.09
CA ILE A 204 10.98 20.48 14.00
C ILE A 204 10.18 21.44 14.88
N THR A 205 10.74 21.84 16.03
CA THR A 205 10.10 22.83 16.92
C THR A 205 9.95 24.17 16.21
N SER A 206 11.05 24.70 15.64
CA SER A 206 11.00 25.97 14.89
C SER A 206 10.08 25.89 13.67
N LEU A 207 10.00 24.73 13.01
CA LEU A 207 9.09 24.51 11.89
C LEU A 207 7.64 24.60 12.33
N LEU A 208 7.23 23.91 13.40
CA LEU A 208 5.85 23.91 13.90
C LEU A 208 5.45 25.23 14.57
N ASP A 209 6.41 25.99 15.09
CA ASP A 209 6.18 27.36 15.55
C ASP A 209 5.82 28.30 14.39
N ALA A 210 6.37 28.07 13.20
CA ALA A 210 6.13 28.88 12.01
C ALA A 210 5.00 28.36 11.10
N MET A 211 4.78 27.04 11.03
CA MET A 211 3.91 26.39 10.06
C MET A 211 3.04 25.30 10.69
N ASP A 212 1.88 25.02 10.08
CA ASP A 212 1.11 23.81 10.36
C ASP A 212 1.59 22.66 9.44
N ILE A 213 1.51 21.41 9.91
CA ILE A 213 1.70 20.22 9.05
C ILE A 213 0.38 19.45 9.00
N PHE A 214 -0.07 19.11 7.80
CA PHE A 214 -1.18 18.20 7.55
C PHE A 214 -0.63 16.93 6.93
N LEU A 215 -0.92 15.79 7.54
CA LEU A 215 -0.46 14.48 7.12
C LEU A 215 -1.65 13.55 6.90
N LEU A 216 -1.82 13.06 5.68
CA LEU A 216 -2.80 12.04 5.32
C LEU A 216 -2.09 10.68 5.16
N PRO A 217 -2.14 9.77 6.16
CA PRO A 217 -1.36 8.54 6.09
C PRO A 217 -1.87 7.53 5.05
N VAL A 218 -3.18 7.56 4.75
CA VAL A 218 -3.82 6.66 3.79
C VAL A 218 -4.70 7.45 2.84
N THR A 219 -4.12 7.90 1.72
CA THR A 219 -4.82 8.67 0.68
C THR A 219 -5.85 7.82 -0.08
N ASN A 220 -5.59 6.53 -0.26
CA ASN A 220 -6.48 5.58 -0.94
C ASN A 220 -6.92 4.46 0.02
N PRO A 221 -7.87 4.71 0.94
CA PRO A 221 -8.26 3.73 1.95
C PRO A 221 -8.98 2.51 1.35
N ASP A 222 -9.74 2.69 0.26
CA ASP A 222 -10.45 1.57 -0.39
C ASP A 222 -9.48 0.60 -1.04
N GLY A 223 -8.55 1.14 -1.84
CA GLY A 223 -7.49 0.35 -2.44
C GLY A 223 -6.61 -0.31 -1.38
N TYR A 224 -6.28 0.40 -0.29
CA TYR A 224 -5.48 -0.18 0.79
C TYR A 224 -6.18 -1.41 1.40
N VAL A 225 -7.45 -1.28 1.79
CA VAL A 225 -8.26 -2.41 2.30
C VAL A 225 -8.35 -3.55 1.28
N PHE A 226 -8.52 -3.21 0.00
CA PHE A 226 -8.52 -4.22 -1.06
C PHE A 226 -7.19 -4.97 -1.15
N SER A 227 -6.06 -4.26 -1.03
CA SER A 227 -4.73 -4.88 -1.06
C SER A 227 -4.52 -5.84 0.11
N TRP A 228 -5.07 -5.55 1.29
CA TRP A 228 -5.05 -6.47 2.44
C TRP A 228 -5.96 -7.69 2.22
N THR A 229 -7.22 -7.47 1.86
CA THR A 229 -8.23 -8.55 1.80
C THR A 229 -8.04 -9.53 0.63
N LYS A 230 -7.44 -9.09 -0.47
CA LYS A 230 -7.11 -9.97 -1.60
C LYS A 230 -5.78 -10.70 -1.48
N SER A 231 -4.85 -10.22 -0.65
CA SER A 231 -3.48 -10.77 -0.53
C SER A 231 -3.17 -11.47 0.80
N THR A 232 -3.88 -11.15 1.88
CA THR A 232 -3.57 -11.63 3.24
C THR A 232 -4.71 -12.45 3.84
N GLU A 233 -4.38 -13.60 4.44
CA GLU A 233 -5.28 -14.32 5.37
C GLU A 233 -5.15 -13.70 6.75
N LEU A 234 -5.83 -12.58 6.98
CA LEU A 234 -6.02 -12.09 8.34
C LEU A 234 -7.49 -12.29 8.71
N PRO A 235 -7.81 -13.14 9.71
CA PRO A 235 -9.18 -13.26 10.17
C PRO A 235 -9.68 -11.89 10.63
N SER A 236 -10.83 -11.49 10.09
CA SER A 236 -11.63 -10.41 10.67
C SER A 236 -12.03 -10.85 12.07
N LEU A 237 -11.63 -10.07 13.09
CA LEU A 237 -12.19 -10.18 14.43
C LEU A 237 -13.62 -9.65 14.44
#